data_AF-A0A7W1C3C3-F1
#
_entry.id   AF-A0A7W1C3C3-F1
#
_cell.length_a   1.000
_cell.length_b   1.000
_cell.length_c   1.000
_cell.angle_alpha   90.00
_cell.angle_beta   90.00
_cell.angle_gamma   90.00
#
_symmetry.space_group_name_H-M   'P 1'
#
loop_
_entity.id
_entity.type
_entity.pdbx_description
1 polymer ?
#
loop_
_entity_poly.entity_id
_entity_poly.type
_entity_poly.pdbx_seq_one_letter_code
_entity_poly.pdbx_strand_id
1 'polypeptide(L)'
;MQKTRIAVAGVFLILGAAGCASMKPGMGPSAPMVQSMVAGWPTTSRDVAAWAMQKYGAPNEATATMLVWHNNGPWKRTIVYRDEVPHAFPGPHPDVMQQFIDYRVPLDRYDEMAMYDGSVVVERTNGEM
;
A
#
# COMPACT_ATOMS: atom_id res chain seq x y z
N MET A 1 44.12 30.85 -44.78
CA MET A 1 43.11 31.81 -44.27
C MET A 1 42.22 31.09 -43.26
N GLN A 2 42.55 31.26 -41.99
CA GLN A 2 41.99 30.57 -40.83
C GLN A 2 40.76 31.35 -40.36
N LYS A 3 39.57 30.72 -40.29
CA LYS A 3 38.39 31.35 -39.69
C LYS A 3 38.15 30.75 -38.31
N THR A 4 38.73 31.42 -37.32
CA THR A 4 38.52 31.14 -35.89
C THR A 4 37.07 31.48 -35.53
N ARG A 5 36.30 30.49 -35.06
CA ARG A 5 34.99 30.72 -34.45
C ARG A 5 35.14 30.52 -32.94
N ILE A 6 35.10 31.63 -32.20
CA ILE A 6 35.01 31.64 -30.75
C ILE A 6 33.53 31.40 -30.40
N ALA A 7 33.22 30.24 -29.83
CA ALA A 7 31.92 29.99 -29.21
C ALA A 7 32.05 30.26 -27.71
N VAL A 8 31.32 31.27 -27.23
CA VAL A 8 31.22 31.61 -25.81
C VAL A 8 30.35 30.55 -25.14
N ALA A 9 30.92 29.81 -24.19
CA ALA A 9 30.20 28.86 -23.35
C ALA A 9 29.38 29.63 -22.30
N GLY A 10 28.07 29.74 -22.52
CA GLY A 10 27.13 30.25 -21.52
C GLY A 10 26.87 29.17 -20.47
N VAL A 11 27.48 29.32 -19.29
CA VAL A 11 27.16 28.53 -18.11
C VAL A 11 25.83 29.03 -17.55
N PHE A 12 24.74 28.32 -17.80
CA PHE A 12 23.48 28.52 -17.07
C PHE A 12 23.52 27.67 -15.81
N LEU A 13 23.88 28.29 -14.68
CA LEU A 13 23.67 27.73 -13.36
C LEU A 13 22.16 27.79 -13.06
N ILE A 14 21.45 26.68 -13.28
CA ILE A 14 20.06 26.56 -12.83
C ILE A 14 20.15 26.16 -11.35
N LEU A 15 19.97 27.12 -10.45
CA LEU A 15 19.71 26.82 -9.04
C LEU A 15 18.41 25.99 -8.98
N GLY A 16 18.56 24.70 -8.70
CA GLY A 16 17.44 23.84 -8.35
C GLY A 16 16.85 24.31 -7.02
N ALA A 17 15.82 25.14 -7.09
CA ALA A 17 14.90 25.27 -5.98
C ALA A 17 14.20 23.91 -5.82
N ALA A 18 14.67 23.11 -4.87
CA ALA A 18 13.90 22.01 -4.31
C ALA A 18 12.68 22.64 -3.62
N GLY A 19 11.64 22.90 -4.42
CA GLY A 19 10.36 23.32 -3.90
C GLY A 19 9.82 22.18 -3.06
N CYS A 20 9.86 22.33 -1.75
CA CYS A 20 8.94 21.63 -0.87
C CYS A 20 7.53 22.07 -1.27
N ALA A 21 6.94 21.38 -2.26
CA ALA A 21 5.54 21.55 -2.59
C ALA A 21 4.75 21.11 -1.35
N SER A 22 4.14 22.07 -0.66
CA SER A 22 3.20 21.80 0.42
C SER A 22 2.09 20.89 -0.11
N MET A 23 2.03 19.66 0.39
CA MET A 23 0.97 18.71 0.07
C MET A 23 -0.36 19.33 0.51
N LYS A 24 -1.32 19.44 -0.41
CA LYS A 24 -2.68 19.86 -0.07
C LYS A 24 -3.27 18.84 0.92
N PRO A 25 -3.86 19.28 2.05
CA PRO A 25 -4.56 18.37 2.95
C PRO A 25 -5.64 17.59 2.19
N GLY A 26 -5.66 16.27 2.33
CA GLY A 26 -6.71 15.41 1.78
C GLY A 26 -6.39 14.68 0.46
N MET A 27 -5.21 14.87 -0.13
CA MET A 27 -4.72 13.99 -1.21
C MET A 27 -3.86 12.89 -0.57
N GLY A 28 -4.27 11.63 -0.69
CA GLY A 28 -3.43 10.49 -0.31
C GLY A 28 -2.08 10.49 -1.06
N PRO A 29 -1.12 9.63 -0.66
CA PRO A 29 0.16 9.48 -1.34
C PRO A 29 -0.03 9.22 -2.85
N SER A 30 0.81 9.83 -3.69
CA SER A 30 0.72 9.62 -5.14
C SER A 30 1.22 8.23 -5.53
N ALA A 31 0.70 7.67 -6.62
CA ALA A 31 1.12 6.34 -7.09
C ALA A 31 2.65 6.21 -7.30
N PRO A 32 3.36 7.19 -7.90
CA PRO A 32 4.82 7.12 -8.00
C PRO A 32 5.55 7.13 -6.65
N MET A 33 5.02 7.86 -5.66
CA MET A 33 5.56 7.86 -4.30
C MET A 33 5.38 6.50 -3.64
N VAL A 34 4.21 5.88 -3.77
CA VAL A 34 3.96 4.54 -3.23
C VAL A 34 4.88 3.51 -3.90
N GLN A 35 5.05 3.58 -5.22
CA GLN A 35 5.95 2.69 -5.97
C GLN A 35 7.40 2.75 -5.46
N SER A 36 7.91 3.93 -5.15
CA SER A 36 9.27 4.05 -4.60
C SER A 36 9.37 3.50 -3.18
N MET A 37 8.33 3.68 -2.35
CA MET A 37 8.28 3.15 -0.99
C MET A 37 8.28 1.62 -0.95
N VAL A 38 7.54 0.98 -1.86
CA VAL A 38 7.42 -0.49 -1.89
C VAL A 38 8.53 -1.17 -2.68
N ALA A 39 9.41 -0.44 -3.37
CA ALA A 39 10.44 -1.04 -4.22
C ALA A 39 11.32 -2.08 -3.49
N GLY A 40 11.62 -1.84 -2.21
CA GLY A 40 12.41 -2.74 -1.36
C GLY A 40 11.62 -3.81 -0.62
N TRP A 41 10.30 -3.89 -0.78
CA TRP A 41 9.46 -4.90 -0.11
C TRP A 41 9.68 -6.29 -0.72
N PRO A 42 9.35 -7.39 0.01
CA PRO A 42 9.27 -8.73 -0.55
C PRO A 42 8.41 -8.77 -1.82
N THR A 43 8.74 -9.68 -2.74
CA THR A 43 8.07 -9.76 -4.05
C THR A 43 6.56 -9.94 -3.90
N THR A 44 6.11 -10.83 -3.02
CA THR A 44 4.68 -11.06 -2.78
C THR A 44 3.97 -9.78 -2.33
N SER A 45 4.55 -9.08 -1.35
CA SER A 45 4.01 -7.82 -0.82
C SER A 45 3.93 -6.73 -1.90
N ARG A 46 4.94 -6.64 -2.78
CA ARG A 46 4.92 -5.69 -3.91
C ARG A 46 3.83 -6.04 -4.92
N ASP A 47 3.69 -7.31 -5.27
CA ASP A 47 2.72 -7.76 -6.25
C ASP A 47 1.29 -7.51 -5.74
N VAL A 48 1.03 -7.81 -4.47
CA VAL A 48 -0.25 -7.53 -3.83
C VAL A 48 -0.50 -6.03 -3.68
N ALA A 49 0.52 -5.22 -3.35
CA ALA A 49 0.39 -3.76 -3.34
C ALA A 49 0.05 -3.21 -4.73
N ALA A 50 0.70 -3.70 -5.79
CA ALA A 50 0.41 -3.31 -7.17
C ALA A 50 -1.02 -3.69 -7.58
N TRP A 51 -1.46 -4.92 -7.25
CA TRP A 51 -2.82 -5.36 -7.47
C TRP A 51 -3.84 -4.48 -6.71
N ALA A 52 -3.60 -4.19 -5.43
CA ALA A 52 -4.49 -3.37 -4.61
C ALA A 52 -4.60 -1.94 -5.17
N MET A 53 -3.48 -1.35 -5.59
CA MET A 53 -3.47 -0.05 -6.26
C MET A 53 -4.24 -0.06 -7.59
N GLN A 54 -4.09 -1.12 -8.38
CA GLN A 54 -4.85 -1.29 -9.61
C GLN A 54 -6.36 -1.42 -9.34
N LYS A 55 -6.73 -2.13 -8.28
CA LYS A 55 -8.12 -2.42 -7.92
C LYS A 55 -8.84 -1.25 -7.25
N TYR A 56 -8.17 -0.56 -6.32
CA TYR A 56 -8.77 0.42 -5.42
C TYR A 56 -8.23 1.84 -5.62
N GLY A 57 -7.22 2.04 -6.46
CA GLY A 57 -6.55 3.33 -6.63
C GLY A 57 -5.44 3.56 -5.60
N ALA A 58 -4.99 4.81 -5.46
CA ALA A 58 -3.96 5.15 -4.47
C ALA A 58 -4.44 4.87 -3.03
N PRO A 59 -3.57 4.39 -2.12
CA PRO A 59 -3.94 4.20 -0.73
C PRO A 59 -4.23 5.54 -0.05
N ASN A 60 -5.04 5.49 1.00
CA ASN A 60 -5.28 6.64 1.88
C ASN A 60 -4.06 6.95 2.74
N GLU A 61 -3.35 5.91 3.19
CA GLU A 61 -2.15 6.02 4.00
C GLU A 61 -1.04 5.12 3.44
N ALA A 62 0.20 5.63 3.46
CA ALA A 62 1.37 4.84 3.13
C ALA A 62 2.47 5.10 4.15
N THR A 63 3.07 4.01 4.64
CA THR A 63 4.20 4.01 5.56
C THR A 63 5.28 3.07 5.03
N ALA A 64 6.45 3.03 5.68
CA ALA A 64 7.51 2.11 5.31
C ALA A 64 7.13 0.62 5.45
N THR A 65 6.07 0.31 6.21
CA THR A 65 5.70 -1.07 6.58
C THR A 65 4.30 -1.48 6.14
N MET A 66 3.44 -0.53 5.75
CA MET A 66 2.07 -0.82 5.32
C MET A 66 1.47 0.26 4.41
N LEU A 67 0.53 -0.18 3.56
CA LEU A 67 -0.38 0.65 2.78
C LEU A 67 -1.81 0.40 3.24
N VAL A 68 -2.60 1.46 3.40
CA VAL A 68 -3.98 1.36 3.93
C VAL A 68 -4.96 2.05 2.99
N TRP A 69 -6.04 1.36 2.67
CA TRP A 69 -7.23 1.90 2.04
C TRP A 69 -8.40 1.85 3.03
N HIS A 70 -9.19 2.90 3.07
CA HIS A 70 -10.41 3.00 3.87
C HIS A 70 -11.62 3.07 2.95
N ASN A 71 -12.70 2.36 3.33
CA ASN A 71 -13.99 2.38 2.64
C ASN A 71 -13.86 2.09 1.13
N ASN A 72 -13.12 1.04 0.75
CA ASN A 72 -12.82 0.68 -0.63
C ASN A 72 -13.54 -0.60 -1.06
N GLY A 73 -14.35 -0.52 -2.13
CA GLY A 73 -15.16 -1.65 -2.55
C GLY A 73 -16.13 -2.10 -1.45
N PRO A 74 -16.22 -3.40 -1.11
CA PRO A 74 -17.05 -3.88 0.00
C PRO A 74 -16.36 -3.76 1.37
N TRP A 75 -15.11 -3.31 1.42
CA TRP A 75 -14.28 -3.35 2.62
C TRP A 75 -14.37 -2.06 3.40
N LYS A 76 -14.49 -2.18 4.72
CA LYS A 76 -14.26 -1.07 5.66
C LYS A 76 -12.82 -0.60 5.58
N ARG A 77 -11.88 -1.55 5.44
CA ARG A 77 -10.45 -1.28 5.35
C ARG A 77 -9.76 -2.41 4.57
N THR A 78 -8.78 -2.06 3.74
CA THR A 78 -7.77 -2.99 3.22
C THR A 78 -6.41 -2.53 3.73
N ILE A 79 -5.60 -3.45 4.26
CA ILE A 79 -4.21 -3.20 4.63
C ILE A 79 -3.32 -4.17 3.85
N VAL A 80 -2.28 -3.65 3.21
CA VAL A 80 -1.19 -4.45 2.64
C VAL A 80 0.07 -4.16 3.44
N TYR A 81 0.72 -5.21 3.94
CA TYR A 81 1.92 -5.14 4.75
C TYR A 81 3.17 -5.40 3.91
N ARG A 82 4.30 -4.83 4.36
CA ARG A 82 5.62 -5.20 3.85
C ARG A 82 5.99 -6.63 4.23
N ASP A 83 5.89 -6.92 5.53
CA ASP A 83 6.43 -8.14 6.11
C ASP A 83 5.47 -9.31 5.87
N GLU A 84 6.01 -10.43 5.41
CA GLU A 84 5.29 -11.66 5.10
C GLU A 84 5.05 -12.48 6.37
N VAL A 85 3.84 -13.00 6.55
CA VAL A 85 3.51 -13.95 7.63
C VAL A 85 3.31 -15.35 7.03
N PRO A 86 4.31 -16.24 7.06
CA PRO A 86 4.20 -17.56 6.46
C PRO A 86 3.28 -18.47 7.27
N HIS A 87 2.44 -19.24 6.58
CA HIS A 87 1.63 -20.30 7.17
C HIS A 87 1.41 -21.45 6.15
N ALA A 88 0.79 -22.55 6.60
CA ALA A 88 0.73 -23.82 5.85
C ALA A 88 -0.69 -24.26 5.45
N PHE A 89 -1.66 -23.35 5.48
CA PHE A 89 -3.07 -23.62 5.22
C PHE A 89 -3.60 -22.68 4.14
N PRO A 90 -4.39 -23.12 3.14
CA PRO A 90 -4.64 -24.52 2.76
C PRO A 90 -3.40 -25.19 2.12
N GLY A 91 -2.33 -24.42 1.92
CA GLY A 91 -0.98 -24.86 1.57
C GLY A 91 0.05 -23.78 1.94
N PRO A 92 1.36 -24.05 1.79
CA PRO A 92 2.41 -23.11 2.17
C PRO A 92 2.36 -21.80 1.39
N HIS A 93 2.06 -20.69 2.07
CA HIS A 93 2.11 -19.34 1.49
C HIS A 93 2.26 -18.26 2.58
N PRO A 94 2.70 -17.05 2.21
CA PRO A 94 2.71 -15.90 3.12
C PRO A 94 1.43 -15.07 3.04
N ASP A 95 0.95 -14.60 4.17
CA ASP A 95 -0.02 -13.51 4.25
C ASP A 95 0.67 -12.15 4.20
N VAL A 96 0.13 -11.26 3.39
CA VAL A 96 0.58 -9.87 3.25
C VAL A 96 -0.57 -8.87 3.20
N MET A 97 -1.82 -9.33 3.22
CA MET A 97 -3.00 -8.47 3.10
C MET A 97 -4.10 -8.88 4.07
N GLN A 98 -4.76 -7.89 4.64
CA GLN A 98 -5.98 -8.07 5.43
C GLN A 98 -7.08 -7.15 4.91
N GLN A 99 -8.31 -7.65 4.89
CA GLN A 99 -9.48 -6.88 4.51
C GLN A 99 -10.52 -7.04 5.61
N PHE A 100 -11.19 -5.96 5.94
CA PHE A 100 -12.08 -5.88 7.10
C PHE A 100 -13.47 -5.48 6.67
N ILE A 101 -14.49 -6.08 7.27
CA ILE A 101 -15.89 -5.65 7.19
C ILE A 101 -16.41 -5.30 8.59
N ASP A 102 -17.47 -4.49 8.64
CA ASP A 102 -18.20 -4.25 9.89
C ASP A 102 -19.21 -5.37 10.08
N TYR A 103 -18.84 -6.39 10.85
CA TYR A 103 -19.69 -7.54 11.11
C TYR A 103 -19.51 -8.06 12.54
N ARG A 104 -20.55 -7.87 13.35
CA ARG A 104 -20.62 -8.40 14.72
C ARG A 104 -21.15 -9.82 14.69
N VAL A 105 -20.23 -10.78 14.70
CA VAL A 105 -20.57 -12.21 14.80
C VAL A 105 -21.30 -12.47 16.14
N PRO A 106 -22.45 -13.18 16.12
CA PRO A 106 -23.13 -13.62 17.33
C PRO A 106 -22.22 -14.51 18.19
N LEU A 107 -22.33 -14.36 19.52
CA LEU A 107 -21.45 -15.04 20.47
C LEU A 107 -21.45 -16.57 20.36
N ASP A 108 -22.62 -17.13 20.08
CA ASP A 108 -22.86 -18.56 19.93
C ASP A 108 -22.41 -19.11 18.57
N ARG A 109 -21.77 -18.28 17.72
CA ARG A 109 -21.37 -18.63 16.35
C ARG A 109 -19.86 -18.52 16.10
N TYR A 110 -19.05 -18.20 17.10
CA TYR A 110 -17.59 -18.04 16.94
C TYR A 110 -16.95 -19.36 16.50
N ASP A 111 -17.35 -20.48 17.11
CA ASP A 111 -16.83 -21.80 16.77
C ASP A 111 -17.17 -22.19 15.33
N GLU A 112 -18.37 -21.84 14.86
CA GLU A 112 -18.79 -22.09 13.47
C GLU A 112 -17.93 -21.31 12.46
N MET A 113 -17.57 -20.06 12.78
CA MET A 113 -16.66 -19.27 11.92
C MET A 113 -15.26 -19.90 11.87
N ALA A 114 -14.73 -20.32 13.02
CA ALA A 114 -13.42 -20.95 13.09
C ALA A 114 -13.37 -22.31 12.35
N MET A 115 -14.47 -23.06 12.34
CA MET A 115 -14.58 -24.31 11.57
C MET A 115 -14.75 -24.09 10.07
N TYR A 116 -15.29 -22.94 9.67
CA TYR A 116 -15.59 -22.64 8.27
C TYR A 116 -14.33 -22.38 7.45
N ASP A 117 -13.50 -21.42 7.86
CA ASP A 117 -12.26 -21.06 7.14
C ASP A 117 -11.24 -20.41 8.08
N GLY A 118 -10.00 -20.92 8.07
CA GLY A 118 -8.90 -20.41 8.91
C GLY A 118 -8.42 -19.00 8.53
N SER A 119 -8.83 -18.48 7.38
CA SER A 119 -8.54 -17.13 6.91
C SER A 119 -9.54 -16.09 7.44
N VAL A 120 -10.62 -16.52 8.10
CA VAL A 120 -11.62 -15.63 8.71
C VAL A 120 -11.26 -15.41 10.18
N VAL A 121 -11.06 -14.14 10.55
CA VAL A 121 -10.69 -13.75 11.91
C VAL A 121 -11.76 -12.84 12.49
N VAL A 122 -12.41 -13.29 13.56
CA VAL A 122 -13.45 -12.50 14.24
C VAL A 122 -12.81 -11.61 15.29
N GLU A 123 -12.93 -10.28 15.16
CA GLU A 123 -12.55 -9.35 16.21
C GLU A 123 -13.79 -8.81 16.95
N ARG A 124 -14.07 -9.40 18.10
CA ARG A 124 -15.17 -9.09 18.98
C ARG A 124 -15.23 -7.64 19.43
N THR A 125 -14.09 -7.07 19.85
CA THR A 125 -14.09 -5.75 20.51
C THR A 125 -14.38 -4.66 19.49
N ASN A 126 -13.68 -4.73 18.35
CA ASN A 126 -13.90 -3.80 17.24
C ASN A 126 -15.23 -4.05 16.52
N GLY A 127 -15.80 -5.27 16.61
CA GLY A 127 -16.98 -5.66 15.85
C GLY A 127 -16.68 -5.85 14.36
N GLU A 128 -15.47 -6.31 14.06
CA GLU A 128 -14.96 -6.49 12.70
C GLU A 128 -14.71 -7.97 12.43
N MET A 129 -14.72 -8.31 11.15
CA MET A 129 -14.32 -9.59 10.62
C MET A 129 -13.48 -9.38 9.36
#